data_AF-A0A175VXB0-F1
#
_entry.id   AF-A0A175VXB0-F1
#
_cell.length_a   1.000
_cell.length_b   1.000
_cell.length_c   1.000
_cell.angle_alpha   90.00
_cell.angle_beta   90.00
_cell.angle_gamma   90.00
#
_symmetry.space_group_name_H-M   'P 1'
#
loop_
_entity.id
_entity.type
_entity.pdbx_description
1 polymer ?
#
loop_
_entity_poly.entity_id
_entity_poly.type
_entity_poly.pdbx_seq_one_letter_code
_entity_poly.pdbx_strand_id
1 'polypeptide(L)'
;MESPSQVRRDVPAGYTNPPFPSLFWPPQESTVILYELDEMWKFTLYWTLILYGLFHLGAVGVAVLMQVGKRRSHWKYLWLVPLVYALIAGAEALIAGSVAGLMLVSSSLRPSQHLLTSGTDFSSYSSNNNSTSSSNPDRIYLPHQSKSLSGIAARSFALGIALAIGVIGTLAILLGTSSPLWRLPFFLASLSTFHFLEFWTTAAYNTRAAEVSSFLLTSNWPGYAIAHTFATLECLATHLLWPGARWIPRFPFSSSSSSLSGPFDNPGLVLTLLGFGLVVLGQTVRSVAMVQAGPSFNHHVQSRRGEGHVLVTSGVYSVLRHPSYFGFFWWALGTQMVMGNVVSFVGYAVVLWRFFSRRIRHEEAFLVGFFGREYEEYRKRVGTKIPFVN
;
A
#
# COMPACT_ATOMS: atom_id res chain seq x y z
N MET A 1 28.32 22.76 4.99
CA MET A 1 27.29 21.73 4.84
C MET A 1 26.24 22.29 3.91
N GLU A 2 26.35 22.03 2.61
CA GLU A 2 25.24 22.30 1.71
C GLU A 2 24.17 21.25 1.97
N SER A 3 22.96 21.70 2.28
CA SER A 3 21.76 20.87 2.31
C SER A 3 21.63 20.17 0.94
N PRO A 4 21.27 18.88 0.89
CA PRO A 4 21.15 18.14 -0.37
C PRO A 4 20.20 18.89 -1.31
N SER A 5 20.76 19.31 -2.44
CA SER A 5 20.10 20.06 -3.49
C SER A 5 18.84 19.32 -3.94
N GLN A 6 17.68 19.95 -3.75
CA GLN A 6 16.48 19.61 -4.52
C GLN A 6 16.87 19.46 -5.98
N VAL A 7 16.31 18.48 -6.69
CA VAL A 7 16.44 18.32 -8.14
C VAL A 7 15.85 19.57 -8.80
N ARG A 8 16.68 20.60 -8.91
CA ARG A 8 16.36 21.96 -9.32
C ARG A 8 16.73 22.02 -10.79
N ARG A 9 15.77 22.27 -11.69
CA ARG A 9 16.13 22.88 -12.98
C ARG A 9 16.91 24.14 -12.64
N ASP A 10 18.08 24.36 -13.23
CA ASP A 10 18.91 25.54 -12.96
C ASP A 10 18.02 26.79 -12.93
N VAL A 11 17.78 27.29 -11.71
CA VAL A 11 16.90 28.43 -11.50
C VAL A 11 17.66 29.63 -12.07
N PRO A 12 17.10 30.38 -13.03
CA PRO A 12 17.78 31.55 -13.58
C PRO A 12 18.20 32.50 -12.46
N ALA A 13 19.39 33.08 -12.58
CA ALA A 13 19.86 34.08 -11.61
C ALA A 13 18.88 35.26 -11.55
N GLY A 14 18.42 35.62 -10.35
CA GLY A 14 17.42 36.68 -10.15
C GLY A 14 15.95 36.24 -10.27
N TYR A 15 15.67 34.94 -10.47
CA TYR A 15 14.30 34.43 -10.48
C TYR A 15 13.61 34.63 -9.12
N THR A 16 12.38 35.12 -9.18
CA THR A 16 11.46 35.19 -8.04
C THR A 16 10.18 34.46 -8.38
N ASN A 17 9.65 33.68 -7.43
CA ASN A 17 8.40 32.95 -7.63
C ASN A 17 7.26 33.92 -7.99
N PRO A 18 6.48 33.65 -9.05
CA PRO A 18 5.29 34.43 -9.35
C PRO A 18 4.26 34.31 -8.21
N PRO A 19 3.55 35.39 -7.88
CA PRO A 19 2.56 35.36 -6.81
C PRO A 19 1.33 34.54 -7.21
N PHE A 20 0.77 33.79 -6.25
CA PHE A 20 -0.60 33.28 -6.38
C PHE A 20 -1.58 34.47 -6.53
N PRO A 21 -2.64 34.41 -7.37
CA PRO A 21 -3.21 33.24 -8.05
C PRO A 21 -2.75 33.00 -9.49
N SER A 22 -1.88 33.83 -10.06
CA SER A 22 -1.60 33.79 -11.51
C SER A 22 -0.11 33.74 -11.80
N LEU A 23 0.28 32.83 -12.70
CA LEU A 23 1.65 32.78 -13.23
C LEU A 23 1.97 33.97 -14.15
N PHE A 24 0.95 34.65 -14.66
CA PHE A 24 1.08 35.68 -15.70
C PHE A 24 0.66 37.07 -15.21
N TRP A 25 0.48 37.28 -13.90
CA TRP A 25 0.10 38.57 -13.33
C TRP A 25 1.17 39.12 -12.38
N PRO A 26 1.65 40.36 -12.57
CA PRO A 26 1.32 41.29 -13.64
C PRO A 26 1.86 40.81 -15.01
N PRO A 27 1.18 41.13 -16.14
CA PRO A 27 1.58 40.67 -17.47
C PRO A 27 2.82 41.43 -17.92
N GLN A 28 4.01 40.88 -17.65
CA GLN A 28 5.28 41.52 -18.01
C GLN A 28 6.23 40.59 -18.80
N GLU A 29 6.07 39.26 -18.78
CA GLU A 29 6.98 38.33 -19.47
C GLU A 29 6.25 37.21 -20.24
N SER A 30 6.84 36.78 -21.38
CA SER A 30 6.25 35.82 -22.31
C SER A 30 6.28 34.37 -21.83
N THR A 31 7.14 34.03 -20.87
CA THR A 31 7.22 32.66 -20.30
C THR A 31 7.61 32.70 -18.83
N VAL A 32 6.62 32.72 -17.93
CA VAL A 32 6.84 32.53 -16.49
C VAL A 32 6.57 31.07 -16.14
N ILE A 33 7.56 30.38 -15.58
CA ILE A 33 7.49 28.97 -15.21
C ILE A 33 7.81 28.86 -13.71
N LEU A 34 7.13 27.96 -13.00
CA LEU A 34 7.51 27.54 -11.65
C LEU A 34 8.69 26.57 -11.74
N TYR A 35 9.78 26.84 -11.03
CA TYR A 35 10.96 25.95 -11.03
C TYR A 35 11.01 25.04 -9.81
N GLU A 36 10.47 25.50 -8.69
CA GLU A 36 10.52 24.81 -7.41
C GLU A 36 9.33 23.85 -7.25
N LEU A 37 9.62 22.61 -6.82
CA LEU A 37 8.61 21.54 -6.72
C LEU A 37 7.52 21.85 -5.71
N ASP A 38 7.89 22.46 -4.59
CA ASP A 38 6.96 22.84 -3.54
C ASP A 38 6.04 23.98 -3.99
N GLU A 39 6.53 24.90 -4.83
CA GLU A 39 5.71 25.97 -5.43
C GLU A 39 4.73 25.44 -6.47
N MET A 40 5.16 24.53 -7.36
CA MET A 40 4.26 23.84 -8.30
C MET A 40 3.12 23.13 -7.57
N TRP A 41 3.46 22.43 -6.47
CA TRP A 41 2.49 21.72 -5.65
C TRP A 41 1.55 22.69 -4.92
N LYS A 42 2.06 23.74 -4.26
CA LYS A 42 1.23 24.76 -3.58
C LYS A 42 0.26 25.42 -4.55
N PHE A 43 0.73 25.85 -5.72
CA PHE A 43 -0.11 26.51 -6.73
C PHE A 43 -1.25 25.60 -7.22
N THR A 44 -0.92 24.33 -7.52
CA THR A 44 -1.92 23.32 -7.91
C THR A 44 -2.91 23.04 -6.78
N LEU A 45 -2.43 22.91 -5.54
CA LEU A 45 -3.25 22.64 -4.38
C LEU A 45 -4.23 23.78 -4.10
N TYR A 46 -3.76 25.03 -4.09
CA TYR A 46 -4.60 26.19 -3.80
C TYR A 46 -5.69 26.40 -4.84
N TRP A 47 -5.38 26.29 -6.13
CA TRP A 47 -6.41 26.34 -7.16
C TRP A 47 -7.40 25.19 -7.05
N THR A 48 -6.93 23.97 -6.74
CA THR A 48 -7.83 22.83 -6.53
C THR A 48 -8.78 23.10 -5.36
N LEU A 49 -8.28 23.59 -4.22
CA LEU A 49 -9.08 23.97 -3.06
C LEU A 49 -10.13 25.04 -3.39
N ILE A 50 -9.74 26.08 -4.14
CA ILE A 50 -10.65 27.16 -4.54
C ILE A 50 -11.73 26.63 -5.47
N LEU A 51 -11.36 25.89 -6.53
CA LEU A 51 -12.32 25.35 -7.50
C LEU A 51 -13.32 24.41 -6.83
N TYR A 52 -12.84 23.45 -6.03
CA TYR A 52 -13.70 22.52 -5.31
C TYR A 52 -14.58 23.25 -4.29
N GLY A 53 -14.03 24.22 -3.57
CA GLY A 53 -14.78 25.08 -2.66
C GLY A 53 -15.91 25.81 -3.37
N LEU A 54 -15.66 26.39 -4.54
CA LEU A 54 -16.67 27.08 -5.35
C LEU A 54 -17.76 26.12 -5.87
N PHE A 55 -17.38 24.95 -6.40
CA PHE A 55 -18.35 23.95 -6.86
C PHE A 55 -19.26 23.49 -5.71
N HIS A 56 -18.68 23.24 -4.53
CA HIS A 56 -19.44 22.80 -3.36
C HIS A 56 -20.30 23.92 -2.77
N LEU A 57 -19.83 25.18 -2.77
CA LEU A 57 -20.66 26.33 -2.44
C LEU A 57 -21.85 26.48 -3.39
N GLY A 58 -21.65 26.23 -4.69
CA GLY A 58 -22.74 26.16 -5.67
C GLY A 58 -23.76 25.06 -5.32
N ALA A 59 -23.29 23.87 -4.98
CA ALA A 59 -24.15 22.76 -4.56
C ALA A 59 -24.91 23.06 -3.25
N VAL A 60 -24.27 23.74 -2.29
CA VAL A 60 -24.93 24.25 -1.07
C VAL A 60 -26.03 25.26 -1.44
N GLY A 61 -25.75 26.18 -2.37
CA GLY A 61 -26.73 27.13 -2.89
C GLY A 61 -27.95 26.44 -3.48
N VAL A 62 -27.74 25.42 -4.33
CA VAL A 62 -28.82 24.58 -4.90
C VAL A 62 -29.58 23.85 -3.79
N ALA A 63 -28.89 23.25 -2.82
CA ALA A 63 -29.53 22.55 -1.71
C ALA A 63 -30.40 23.47 -0.83
N VAL A 64 -29.95 24.71 -0.60
CA VAL A 64 -30.74 25.75 0.11
C VAL A 64 -31.94 26.19 -0.73
N LEU A 65 -31.76 26.44 -2.04
CA LEU A 65 -32.85 26.78 -2.95
C LEU A 65 -33.93 25.68 -2.99
N MET A 66 -33.56 24.41 -2.92
CA MET A 66 -34.50 23.28 -2.84
C MET A 66 -35.35 23.23 -1.56
N GLN A 67 -35.02 24.05 -0.53
CA GLN A 67 -35.82 24.20 0.69
C GLN A 67 -36.71 25.45 0.69
N VAL A 68 -36.60 26.32 -0.32
CA VAL A 68 -37.49 27.48 -0.47
C VAL A 68 -38.91 26.97 -0.70
N GLY A 69 -39.86 27.44 0.13
CA GLY A 69 -41.26 26.99 0.11
C GLY A 69 -41.57 25.75 0.96
N LYS A 70 -40.56 25.05 1.51
CA LYS A 70 -40.76 23.90 2.42
C LYS A 70 -40.89 24.33 3.89
N ARG A 71 -41.42 23.42 4.72
CA ARG A 71 -41.69 23.66 6.15
C ARG A 71 -40.41 24.09 6.90
N ARG A 72 -40.50 25.17 7.70
CA ARG A 72 -39.38 25.72 8.51
C ARG A 72 -38.71 24.70 9.44
N SER A 73 -39.34 23.56 9.75
CA SER A 73 -38.73 22.49 10.55
C SER A 73 -37.39 21.99 9.97
N HIS A 74 -37.27 21.92 8.63
CA HIS A 74 -36.05 21.44 7.97
C HIS A 74 -34.90 22.46 8.01
N TRP A 75 -35.20 23.74 8.23
CA TRP A 75 -34.19 24.80 8.22
C TRP A 75 -33.21 24.69 9.39
N LYS A 76 -33.59 24.02 10.48
CA LYS A 76 -32.70 23.75 11.62
C LYS A 76 -31.43 22.99 11.24
N TYR A 77 -31.50 22.13 10.22
CA TYR A 77 -30.35 21.33 9.77
C TYR A 77 -29.63 21.92 8.56
N LEU A 78 -30.17 22.96 7.92
CA LEU A 78 -29.57 23.55 6.72
C LEU A 78 -28.17 24.10 6.97
N TRP A 79 -27.86 24.55 8.19
CA TRP A 79 -26.52 25.02 8.55
C TRP A 79 -25.44 23.91 8.44
N LEU A 80 -25.86 22.63 8.49
CA LEU A 80 -24.97 21.48 8.39
C LEU A 80 -24.55 21.24 6.93
N VAL A 81 -25.36 21.68 5.98
CA VAL A 81 -25.12 21.46 4.54
C VAL A 81 -23.81 22.14 4.10
N PRO A 82 -23.56 23.44 4.35
CA PRO A 82 -22.26 24.05 4.08
C PRO A 82 -21.09 23.34 4.76
N LEU A 83 -21.27 22.92 6.02
CA LEU A 83 -20.20 22.27 6.79
C LEU A 83 -19.80 20.91 6.19
N VAL A 84 -20.80 20.07 5.88
CA VAL A 84 -20.59 18.75 5.27
C VAL A 84 -19.97 18.89 3.88
N TYR A 85 -20.49 19.81 3.06
CA TYR A 85 -19.95 20.06 1.72
C TYR A 85 -18.54 20.64 1.78
N ALA A 86 -18.21 21.51 2.73
CA ALA A 86 -16.85 22.03 2.90
C ALA A 86 -15.87 20.94 3.33
N LEU A 87 -16.29 20.01 4.20
CA LEU A 87 -15.46 18.87 4.59
C LEU A 87 -15.20 17.92 3.41
N ILE A 88 -16.24 17.60 2.62
CA ILE A 88 -16.11 16.78 1.42
C ILE A 88 -15.21 17.48 0.38
N ALA A 89 -15.48 18.76 0.09
CA ALA A 89 -14.68 19.56 -0.84
C ALA A 89 -13.21 19.62 -0.43
N GLY A 90 -12.93 19.87 0.86
CA GLY A 90 -11.58 19.93 1.39
C GLY A 90 -10.86 18.60 1.25
N ALA A 91 -11.51 17.49 1.60
CA ALA A 91 -10.95 16.15 1.46
C ALA A 91 -10.65 15.81 -0.01
N GLU A 92 -11.62 16.03 -0.91
CA GLU A 92 -11.45 15.77 -2.34
C GLU A 92 -10.37 16.65 -2.97
N ALA A 93 -10.33 17.95 -2.62
CA ALA A 93 -9.34 18.88 -3.14
C ALA A 93 -7.92 18.59 -2.65
N LEU A 94 -7.76 18.18 -1.39
CA LEU A 94 -6.47 17.74 -0.85
C LEU A 94 -5.97 16.52 -1.62
N ILE A 95 -6.85 15.54 -1.86
CA ILE A 95 -6.51 14.32 -2.61
C ILE A 95 -6.18 14.66 -4.08
N ALA A 96 -7.09 15.35 -4.78
CA ALA A 96 -6.94 15.69 -6.19
C ALA A 96 -5.74 16.62 -6.45
N GLY A 97 -5.57 17.65 -5.61
CA GLY A 97 -4.48 18.62 -5.73
C GLY A 97 -3.12 17.98 -5.47
N SER A 98 -3.04 17.06 -4.50
CA SER A 98 -1.82 16.30 -4.24
C SER A 98 -1.47 15.36 -5.40
N VAL A 99 -2.47 14.65 -5.96
CA VAL A 99 -2.26 13.78 -7.13
C VAL A 99 -1.83 14.57 -8.34
N ALA A 100 -2.56 15.63 -8.70
CA ALA A 100 -2.26 16.46 -9.86
C ALA A 100 -0.89 17.12 -9.73
N GLY A 101 -0.56 17.66 -8.55
CA GLY A 101 0.75 18.25 -8.27
C GLY A 101 1.88 17.23 -8.45
N LEU A 102 1.76 16.04 -7.84
CA LEU A 102 2.77 14.98 -8.00
C LEU A 102 2.87 14.45 -9.44
N MET A 103 1.75 14.39 -10.18
CA MET A 103 1.74 14.00 -11.59
C MET A 103 2.47 15.03 -12.48
N LEU A 104 2.21 16.33 -12.30
CA LEU A 104 2.90 17.41 -13.02
C LEU A 104 4.40 17.43 -12.71
N VAL A 105 4.77 17.11 -11.47
CA VAL A 105 6.18 16.92 -11.09
C VAL A 105 6.79 15.73 -11.83
N SER A 106 6.09 14.60 -11.90
CA SER A 106 6.59 13.39 -12.57
C SER A 106 6.79 13.57 -14.08
N SER A 107 5.96 14.40 -14.75
CA SER A 107 6.11 14.71 -16.17
C SER A 107 7.25 15.71 -16.43
N SER A 108 7.47 16.65 -15.50
CA SER A 108 8.52 17.67 -15.60
C SER A 108 9.93 17.10 -15.41
N LEU A 109 10.06 15.96 -14.71
CA LEU A 109 11.31 15.21 -14.55
C LEU A 109 11.69 14.37 -15.78
N ARG A 110 10.94 14.42 -16.90
CA ARG A 110 11.44 13.88 -18.18
C ARG A 110 12.68 14.70 -18.57
N PRO A 111 13.88 14.12 -18.62
CA PRO A 111 15.00 14.79 -19.26
C PRO A 111 14.59 14.99 -20.72
N SER A 112 14.59 16.24 -21.18
CA SER A 112 14.35 16.56 -22.57
C SER A 112 15.29 15.72 -23.44
N GLN A 113 14.77 14.67 -24.07
CA GLN A 113 15.50 13.90 -25.10
C GLN A 113 15.81 14.77 -26.34
N HIS A 114 15.38 16.03 -26.36
CA HIS A 114 15.57 16.96 -27.46
C HIS A 114 16.95 17.65 -27.55
N LEU A 115 17.90 17.36 -26.66
CA LEU A 115 19.29 17.84 -26.83
C LEU A 115 20.24 16.84 -27.50
N LEU A 116 19.73 15.72 -28.05
CA LEU A 116 20.55 14.80 -28.87
C LEU A 116 20.29 14.90 -30.38
N THR A 117 19.55 15.90 -30.85
CA THR A 117 19.38 16.15 -32.30
C THR A 117 19.62 17.62 -32.63
N SER A 118 20.87 18.06 -32.63
CA SER A 118 21.35 19.19 -33.45
C SER A 118 22.87 19.31 -33.39
N GLY A 119 23.53 19.30 -34.55
CA GLY A 119 24.97 19.58 -34.73
C GLY A 119 25.81 18.33 -35.06
N THR A 120 25.76 17.76 -36.26
CA THR A 120 26.68 18.05 -37.39
C THR A 120 28.12 18.39 -36.99
N ASP A 121 29.01 17.46 -37.35
CA ASP A 121 30.40 17.61 -37.82
C ASP A 121 31.42 18.39 -36.97
N PHE A 122 32.32 17.67 -36.30
CA PHE A 122 33.75 17.84 -36.54
C PHE A 122 34.58 16.62 -36.12
N SER A 123 35.50 16.28 -37.01
CA SER A 123 36.49 15.22 -37.00
C SER A 123 37.55 15.32 -35.90
N SER A 124 38.06 14.12 -35.54
CA SER A 124 39.41 13.83 -35.04
C SER A 124 39.94 14.60 -33.83
N TYR A 125 39.82 13.99 -32.64
CA TYR A 125 40.94 13.99 -31.69
C TYR A 125 40.99 12.66 -30.94
N SER A 126 42.09 11.95 -31.16
CA SER A 126 42.49 10.76 -30.45
C SER A 126 42.99 11.19 -29.07
N SER A 127 42.30 10.78 -28.01
CA SER A 127 42.87 10.71 -26.67
C SER A 127 42.13 9.63 -25.90
N ASN A 128 42.86 8.59 -25.53
CA ASN A 128 42.45 7.56 -24.58
C ASN A 128 42.09 8.21 -23.24
N ASN A 129 40.87 8.73 -23.11
CA ASN A 129 40.24 8.80 -21.82
C ASN A 129 39.46 7.50 -21.66
N ASN A 130 39.94 6.66 -20.74
CA ASN A 130 39.09 5.78 -19.97
C ASN A 130 38.05 6.66 -19.25
N SER A 131 37.09 7.22 -20.00
CA SER A 131 35.81 7.58 -19.45
C SER A 131 35.16 6.26 -19.11
N THR A 132 35.46 5.76 -17.90
CA THR A 132 34.50 4.99 -17.13
C THR A 132 33.17 5.67 -17.39
N SER A 133 32.31 5.02 -18.16
CA SER A 133 30.95 5.51 -18.37
C SER A 133 30.42 5.73 -16.97
N SER A 134 30.32 6.99 -16.58
CA SER A 134 29.76 7.40 -15.31
C SER A 134 28.29 7.02 -15.42
N SER A 135 27.98 5.78 -15.09
CA SER A 135 26.63 5.31 -14.93
C SER A 135 26.03 6.25 -13.91
N ASN A 136 25.15 7.13 -14.37
CA ASN A 136 24.48 8.08 -13.49
C ASN A 136 23.91 7.26 -12.32
N PRO A 137 24.37 7.47 -11.06
CA PRO A 137 23.93 6.68 -9.92
C PRO A 137 22.42 6.80 -9.71
N ASP A 138 21.81 7.85 -10.25
CA ASP A 138 20.38 8.10 -10.15
C ASP A 138 19.54 7.30 -11.14
N ARG A 139 20.17 6.60 -12.09
CA ARG A 139 19.46 5.81 -13.11
C ARG A 139 18.46 4.85 -12.48
N ILE A 140 18.78 4.22 -11.35
CA ILE A 140 17.91 3.27 -10.65
C ILE A 140 16.61 3.89 -10.10
N TYR A 141 16.55 5.22 -9.94
CA TYR A 141 15.39 5.96 -9.43
C TYR A 141 14.47 6.51 -10.53
N LEU A 142 14.89 6.43 -11.80
CA LEU A 142 14.09 6.88 -12.93
C LEU A 142 12.79 6.05 -13.09
N PRO A 143 11.78 6.56 -13.81
CA PRO A 143 10.58 5.80 -14.15
C PRO A 143 10.89 4.42 -14.75
N HIS A 144 10.08 3.42 -14.40
CA HIS A 144 10.20 2.02 -14.85
C HIS A 144 11.45 1.25 -14.34
N GLN A 145 12.28 1.85 -13.50
CA GLN A 145 13.42 1.18 -12.86
C GLN A 145 13.01 0.55 -11.53
N SER A 146 13.83 -0.35 -10.99
CA SER A 146 13.47 -1.14 -9.80
C SER A 146 13.20 -0.27 -8.57
N LYS A 147 13.88 0.88 -8.45
CA LYS A 147 13.71 1.85 -7.36
C LYS A 147 13.02 3.15 -7.79
N SER A 148 12.21 3.07 -8.85
CA SER A 148 11.47 4.21 -9.37
C SER A 148 10.66 4.91 -8.28
N LEU A 149 11.00 6.18 -7.98
CA LEU A 149 10.31 6.95 -6.95
C LEU A 149 8.86 7.24 -7.33
N SER A 150 8.60 7.54 -8.61
CA SER A 150 7.24 7.69 -9.14
C SER A 150 6.46 6.37 -9.07
N GLY A 151 7.12 5.24 -9.34
CA GLY A 151 6.53 3.91 -9.22
C GLY A 151 6.13 3.55 -7.78
N ILE A 152 6.98 3.90 -6.80
CA ILE A 152 6.71 3.73 -5.36
C ILE A 152 5.55 4.63 -4.95
N ALA A 153 5.63 5.94 -5.26
CA ALA A 153 4.60 6.91 -4.89
C ALA A 153 3.21 6.54 -5.43
N ALA A 154 3.12 6.15 -6.71
CA ALA A 154 1.86 5.75 -7.31
C ALA A 154 1.22 4.53 -6.64
N ARG A 155 2.02 3.52 -6.25
CA ARG A 155 1.53 2.32 -5.56
C ARG A 155 1.11 2.60 -4.12
N SER A 156 1.92 3.37 -3.38
CA SER A 156 1.55 3.83 -2.03
C SER A 156 0.24 4.60 -2.05
N PHE A 157 0.07 5.50 -3.02
CA PHE A 157 -1.16 6.28 -3.17
C PHE A 157 -2.37 5.39 -3.50
N ALA A 158 -2.23 4.49 -4.47
CA ALA A 158 -3.30 3.55 -4.84
C ALA A 158 -3.69 2.62 -3.68
N LEU A 159 -2.70 2.10 -2.93
CA LEU A 159 -2.93 1.30 -1.73
C LEU A 159 -3.61 2.10 -0.62
N GLY A 160 -3.26 3.39 -0.46
CA GLY A 160 -3.92 4.29 0.48
C GLY A 160 -5.40 4.50 0.15
N ILE A 161 -5.73 4.73 -1.13
CA ILE A 161 -7.12 4.80 -1.60
C ILE A 161 -7.84 3.47 -1.35
N ALA A 162 -7.23 2.35 -1.75
CA ALA A 162 -7.84 1.03 -1.58
C ALA A 162 -8.09 0.70 -0.11
N LEU A 163 -7.18 1.07 0.79
CA LEU A 163 -7.34 0.94 2.23
C LEU A 163 -8.49 1.81 2.74
N ALA A 164 -8.57 3.08 2.32
CA ALA A 164 -9.65 3.98 2.72
C ALA A 164 -11.02 3.46 2.26
N ILE A 165 -11.15 3.04 0.99
CA ILE A 165 -12.36 2.41 0.44
C ILE A 165 -12.71 1.15 1.22
N GLY A 166 -11.72 0.30 1.52
CA GLY A 166 -11.93 -0.92 2.29
C GLY A 166 -12.43 -0.65 3.71
N VAL A 167 -11.79 0.26 4.45
CA VAL A 167 -12.18 0.61 5.82
C VAL A 167 -13.55 1.29 5.86
N ILE A 168 -13.76 2.32 5.04
CA ILE A 168 -15.03 3.04 4.97
C ILE A 168 -16.15 2.10 4.50
N GLY A 169 -15.90 1.28 3.49
CA GLY A 169 -16.86 0.30 2.97
C GLY A 169 -17.24 -0.75 4.02
N THR A 170 -16.27 -1.29 4.75
CA THR A 170 -16.54 -2.22 5.86
C THR A 170 -17.38 -1.57 6.95
N LEU A 171 -17.00 -0.37 7.39
CA LEU A 171 -17.74 0.35 8.44
C LEU A 171 -19.14 0.77 7.97
N ALA A 172 -19.29 1.26 6.74
CA ALA A 172 -20.58 1.66 6.20
C ALA A 172 -21.55 0.48 6.10
N ILE A 173 -21.08 -0.70 5.67
CA ILE A 173 -21.92 -1.90 5.60
C ILE A 173 -22.22 -2.42 7.01
N LEU A 174 -21.24 -2.44 7.92
CA LEU A 174 -21.44 -2.84 9.31
C LEU A 174 -22.35 -1.89 10.09
N LEU A 175 -22.37 -0.60 9.80
CA LEU A 175 -23.20 0.36 10.56
C LEU A 175 -24.56 0.60 9.90
N GLY A 176 -24.64 0.48 8.58
CA GLY A 176 -25.85 0.75 7.81
C GLY A 176 -26.68 -0.48 7.46
N THR A 177 -26.14 -1.69 7.56
CA THR A 177 -26.82 -2.90 7.11
C THR A 177 -26.54 -4.12 8.01
N SER A 178 -27.37 -5.15 7.89
CA SER A 178 -27.10 -6.47 8.46
C SER A 178 -26.45 -7.42 7.43
N SER A 179 -25.87 -6.89 6.35
CA SER A 179 -25.31 -7.71 5.27
C SER A 179 -23.94 -8.25 5.67
N PRO A 180 -23.66 -9.56 5.48
CA PRO A 180 -22.32 -10.12 5.71
C PRO A 180 -21.28 -9.65 4.68
N LEU A 181 -21.68 -8.88 3.66
CA LEU A 181 -20.82 -8.41 2.57
C LEU A 181 -19.75 -7.39 3.00
N TRP A 182 -19.77 -6.88 4.24
CA TRP A 182 -18.69 -6.05 4.80
C TRP A 182 -17.32 -6.75 4.77
N ARG A 183 -17.33 -8.09 4.65
CA ARG A 183 -16.17 -8.95 4.49
C ARG A 183 -15.35 -8.64 3.24
N LEU A 184 -16.01 -8.31 2.12
CA LEU A 184 -15.35 -7.98 0.85
C LEU A 184 -14.46 -6.72 0.96
N PRO A 185 -14.97 -5.55 1.40
CA PRO A 185 -14.11 -4.39 1.63
C PRO A 185 -13.12 -4.61 2.79
N PHE A 186 -13.42 -5.48 3.75
CA PHE A 186 -12.45 -5.84 4.80
C PHE A 186 -11.25 -6.59 4.21
N PHE A 187 -11.50 -7.50 3.26
CA PHE A 187 -10.45 -8.21 2.56
C PHE A 187 -9.59 -7.24 1.75
N LEU A 188 -10.21 -6.29 1.03
CA LEU A 188 -9.48 -5.22 0.34
C LEU A 188 -8.61 -4.38 1.30
N ALA A 189 -9.14 -4.00 2.46
CA ALA A 189 -8.38 -3.29 3.49
C ALA A 189 -7.21 -4.12 4.03
N SER A 190 -7.42 -5.42 4.24
CA SER A 190 -6.40 -6.36 4.72
C SER A 190 -5.26 -6.53 3.70
N LEU A 191 -5.60 -6.71 2.42
CA LEU A 191 -4.61 -6.77 1.33
C LEU A 191 -3.85 -5.46 1.19
N SER A 192 -4.55 -4.33 1.26
CA SER A 192 -3.93 -3.01 1.14
C SER A 192 -2.93 -2.77 2.28
N THR A 193 -3.32 -3.12 3.50
CA THR A 193 -2.46 -3.04 4.69
C THR A 193 -1.24 -3.95 4.57
N PHE A 194 -1.45 -5.20 4.14
CA PHE A 194 -0.37 -6.16 3.93
C PHE A 194 0.67 -5.64 2.93
N HIS A 195 0.24 -5.27 1.72
CA HIS A 195 1.13 -4.80 0.67
C HIS A 195 1.85 -3.49 1.03
N PHE A 196 1.16 -2.57 1.72
CA PHE A 196 1.78 -1.35 2.23
C PHE A 196 2.86 -1.66 3.28
N LEU A 197 2.54 -2.49 4.28
CA LEU A 197 3.47 -2.83 5.35
C LEU A 197 4.68 -3.61 4.84
N GLU A 198 4.52 -4.46 3.82
CA GLU A 198 5.66 -5.11 3.16
C GLU A 198 6.67 -4.11 2.63
N PHE A 199 6.20 -3.13 1.84
CA PHE A 199 7.09 -2.08 1.34
C PHE A 199 7.62 -1.19 2.47
N TRP A 200 6.75 -0.69 3.34
CA TRP A 200 7.11 0.28 4.37
C TRP A 200 8.14 -0.27 5.35
N THR A 201 7.95 -1.51 5.85
CA THR A 201 8.93 -2.14 6.74
C THR A 201 10.25 -2.41 6.03
N THR A 202 10.23 -2.80 4.75
CA THR A 202 11.46 -2.97 3.96
C THR A 202 12.17 -1.63 3.78
N ALA A 203 11.46 -0.57 3.45
CA ALA A 203 12.02 0.77 3.30
C ALA A 203 12.60 1.30 4.62
N ALA A 204 11.94 1.05 5.76
CA ALA A 204 12.36 1.53 7.07
C ALA A 204 13.55 0.74 7.67
N TYR A 205 13.59 -0.58 7.50
CA TYR A 205 14.55 -1.45 8.20
C TYR A 205 15.56 -2.16 7.26
N ASN A 206 15.32 -2.14 5.95
CA ASN A 206 16.24 -2.63 4.92
C ASN A 206 16.21 -1.72 3.68
N THR A 207 16.43 -0.42 3.88
CA THR A 207 16.29 0.63 2.85
C THR A 207 17.04 0.32 1.56
N ARG A 208 18.20 -0.33 1.64
CA ARG A 208 19.02 -0.69 0.47
C ARG A 208 18.36 -1.76 -0.41
N ALA A 209 17.51 -2.62 0.15
CA ALA A 209 16.79 -3.65 -0.58
C ALA A 209 15.38 -3.22 -1.00
N ALA A 210 14.92 -2.03 -0.59
CA ALA A 210 13.59 -1.54 -0.92
C ALA A 210 13.46 -1.18 -2.41
N GLU A 211 12.50 -1.81 -3.07
CA GLU A 211 12.21 -1.65 -4.50
C GLU A 211 10.69 -1.60 -4.73
N VAL A 212 10.28 -1.22 -5.94
CA VAL A 212 8.87 -1.26 -6.38
C VAL A 212 8.28 -2.67 -6.25
N SER A 213 9.10 -3.72 -6.40
CA SER A 213 8.70 -5.12 -6.21
C SER A 213 8.44 -5.48 -4.74
N SER A 214 8.98 -4.74 -3.77
CA SER A 214 8.82 -5.00 -2.34
C SER A 214 7.39 -4.81 -1.83
N PHE A 215 6.51 -4.17 -2.60
CA PHE A 215 5.06 -4.17 -2.32
C PHE A 215 4.43 -5.57 -2.47
N LEU A 216 5.08 -6.49 -3.19
CA LEU A 216 4.59 -7.85 -3.49
C LEU A 216 3.27 -7.92 -4.26
N LEU A 217 2.87 -6.86 -4.96
CA LEU A 217 1.63 -6.84 -5.75
C LEU A 217 1.66 -7.81 -6.95
N THR A 218 2.84 -8.09 -7.49
CA THR A 218 3.01 -8.91 -8.71
C THR A 218 3.95 -10.11 -8.54
N SER A 219 4.51 -10.34 -7.34
CA SER A 219 5.60 -11.32 -7.15
C SER A 219 5.22 -12.78 -7.41
N ASN A 220 3.92 -13.10 -7.36
CA ASN A 220 3.41 -14.47 -7.59
C ASN A 220 2.28 -14.46 -8.64
N TRP A 221 2.37 -13.58 -9.64
CA TRP A 221 1.44 -13.55 -10.76
C TRP A 221 1.57 -14.82 -11.62
N PRO A 222 0.47 -15.42 -12.14
CA PRO A 222 -0.93 -15.05 -11.93
C PRO A 222 -1.59 -15.71 -10.71
N GLY A 223 -0.94 -16.70 -10.09
CA GLY A 223 -1.52 -17.54 -9.03
C GLY A 223 -2.05 -16.72 -7.85
N TYR A 224 -1.36 -15.65 -7.46
CA TYR A 224 -1.82 -14.72 -6.44
C TYR A 224 -3.16 -14.10 -6.83
N ALA A 225 -3.27 -13.49 -8.00
CA ALA A 225 -4.51 -12.84 -8.43
C ALA A 225 -5.68 -13.83 -8.57
N ILE A 226 -5.42 -15.04 -9.10
CA ILE A 226 -6.43 -16.10 -9.20
C ILE A 226 -6.97 -16.44 -7.80
N ALA A 227 -6.09 -16.61 -6.80
CA ALA A 227 -6.50 -16.95 -5.45
C ALA A 227 -7.35 -15.86 -4.78
N HIS A 228 -7.03 -14.57 -4.98
CA HIS A 228 -7.80 -13.46 -4.42
C HIS A 228 -9.14 -13.27 -5.12
N THR A 229 -9.16 -13.40 -6.45
CA THR A 229 -10.39 -13.36 -7.24
C THR A 229 -11.31 -14.51 -6.85
N PHE A 230 -10.79 -15.73 -6.72
CA PHE A 230 -11.57 -16.89 -6.30
C PHE A 230 -12.14 -16.71 -4.88
N ALA A 231 -11.35 -16.22 -3.92
CA ALA A 231 -11.81 -15.91 -2.57
C ALA A 231 -12.93 -14.84 -2.54
N THR A 232 -12.83 -13.83 -3.40
CA THR A 232 -13.85 -12.78 -3.54
C THR A 232 -15.15 -13.36 -4.13
N LEU A 233 -15.02 -14.17 -5.18
CA LEU A 233 -16.16 -14.83 -5.82
C LEU A 233 -16.84 -15.85 -4.91
N GLU A 234 -16.08 -16.63 -4.13
CA GLU A 234 -16.65 -17.57 -3.16
C GLU A 234 -17.45 -16.84 -2.09
N CYS A 235 -16.93 -15.74 -1.54
CA CYS A 235 -17.63 -14.95 -0.52
C CYS A 235 -18.95 -14.39 -1.07
N LEU A 236 -18.92 -13.85 -2.30
CA LEU A 236 -20.11 -13.34 -2.97
C LEU A 236 -21.11 -14.46 -3.30
N ALA A 237 -20.65 -15.56 -3.91
CA ALA A 237 -21.48 -16.70 -4.26
C ALA A 237 -22.12 -17.33 -3.03
N THR A 238 -21.37 -17.48 -1.93
CA THR A 238 -21.92 -18.04 -0.69
C THR A 238 -23.04 -17.16 -0.14
N HIS A 239 -22.90 -15.83 -0.22
CA HIS A 239 -23.95 -14.91 0.18
C HIS A 239 -25.21 -15.01 -0.72
N LEU A 240 -25.03 -15.12 -2.04
CA LEU A 240 -26.13 -15.19 -3.01
C LEU A 240 -26.87 -16.53 -2.97
N LEU A 241 -26.15 -17.64 -2.84
CA LEU A 241 -26.70 -19.00 -2.87
C LEU A 241 -27.21 -19.46 -1.50
N TRP A 242 -26.57 -19.03 -0.41
CA TRP A 242 -26.93 -19.42 0.96
C TRP A 242 -27.05 -18.21 1.90
N PRO A 243 -28.04 -17.32 1.71
CA PRO A 243 -28.25 -16.14 2.57
C PRO A 243 -28.54 -16.48 4.04
N GLY A 244 -28.88 -17.73 4.34
CA GLY A 244 -29.12 -18.28 5.68
C GLY A 244 -27.97 -19.11 6.27
N ALA A 245 -26.80 -19.17 5.63
CA ALA A 245 -25.66 -19.95 6.13
C ALA A 245 -25.24 -19.51 7.54
N ARG A 246 -25.43 -20.39 8.54
CA ARG A 246 -25.16 -20.09 9.95
C ARG A 246 -23.68 -19.87 10.27
N TRP A 247 -22.77 -20.44 9.47
CA TRP A 247 -21.33 -20.24 9.64
C TRP A 247 -20.85 -18.85 9.18
N ILE A 248 -21.72 -18.06 8.53
CA ILE A 248 -21.45 -16.68 8.16
C ILE A 248 -22.36 -15.75 8.98
N PRO A 249 -21.88 -15.21 10.12
CA PRO A 249 -22.65 -14.24 10.86
C PRO A 249 -22.93 -13.02 9.99
N ARG A 250 -24.21 -12.65 9.91
CA ARG A 250 -24.67 -11.43 9.26
C ARG A 250 -24.08 -10.17 9.90
N PHE A 251 -23.94 -10.21 11.22
CA PHE A 251 -23.28 -9.19 12.03
C PHE A 251 -22.37 -9.88 13.05
N PRO A 252 -21.13 -9.41 13.30
CA PRO A 252 -20.29 -9.99 14.34
C PRO A 252 -20.93 -9.89 15.73
N PHE A 253 -21.74 -8.87 15.99
CA PHE A 253 -22.31 -8.60 17.31
C PHE A 253 -23.84 -8.76 17.41
N SER A 254 -24.53 -9.29 16.39
CA SER A 254 -25.99 -9.46 16.45
C SER A 254 -26.35 -10.76 17.17
N SER A 255 -26.43 -10.68 18.50
CA SER A 255 -27.18 -11.62 19.34
C SER A 255 -28.68 -11.39 19.16
N SER A 256 -29.23 -11.80 18.02
CA SER A 256 -30.67 -11.82 17.78
C SER A 256 -31.34 -13.11 18.28
N SER A 257 -30.64 -13.94 19.06
CA SER A 257 -31.26 -14.85 20.03
C SER A 257 -31.40 -14.08 21.35
N SER A 258 -32.64 -13.79 21.74
CA SER A 258 -33.01 -13.13 23.00
C SER A 258 -32.76 -14.00 24.25
N SER A 259 -31.92 -15.01 24.17
CA SER A 259 -31.37 -15.72 25.33
C SER A 259 -29.99 -15.15 25.64
N LEU A 260 -29.66 -15.05 26.92
CA LEU A 260 -28.33 -14.76 27.46
C LEU A 260 -27.33 -15.85 27.01
N SER A 261 -27.04 -15.90 25.71
CA SER A 261 -26.31 -16.93 24.99
C SER A 261 -25.05 -16.28 24.45
N GLY A 262 -23.90 -16.72 24.98
CA GLY A 262 -22.60 -16.11 24.73
C GLY A 262 -22.11 -16.34 23.30
N PRO A 263 -20.89 -15.86 22.95
CA PRO A 263 -20.30 -16.11 21.63
C PRO A 263 -20.21 -17.60 21.26
N PHE A 264 -20.21 -18.51 22.24
CA PHE A 264 -20.18 -19.96 22.03
C PHE A 264 -21.43 -20.54 21.34
N ASP A 265 -22.57 -19.85 21.37
CA ASP A 265 -23.80 -20.28 20.68
C ASP A 265 -23.83 -19.88 19.19
N ASN A 266 -22.88 -19.04 18.76
CA ASN A 266 -22.72 -18.61 17.37
C ASN A 266 -21.35 -19.04 16.83
N PRO A 267 -21.23 -20.27 16.29
CA PRO A 267 -19.95 -20.79 15.80
C PRO A 267 -19.34 -19.88 14.71
N GLY A 268 -20.17 -19.25 13.89
CA GLY A 268 -19.70 -18.30 12.88
C GLY A 268 -19.00 -17.08 13.48
N LEU A 269 -19.47 -16.58 14.63
CA LEU A 269 -18.85 -15.45 15.31
C LEU A 269 -17.49 -15.85 15.87
N VAL A 270 -17.41 -16.99 16.55
CA VAL A 270 -16.14 -17.53 17.05
C VAL A 270 -15.15 -17.67 15.90
N LEU A 271 -15.56 -18.23 14.77
CA LEU A 271 -14.69 -18.35 13.60
C LEU A 271 -14.24 -16.99 13.07
N THR A 272 -15.13 -16.02 12.99
CA THR A 272 -14.81 -14.66 12.54
C THR A 272 -13.80 -13.97 13.48
N LEU A 273 -13.98 -14.09 14.79
CA LEU A 273 -13.06 -13.52 15.80
C LEU A 273 -11.69 -14.21 15.78
N LEU A 274 -11.65 -15.53 15.66
CA LEU A 274 -10.41 -16.27 15.46
C LEU A 274 -9.71 -15.82 14.16
N GLY A 275 -10.48 -15.61 13.09
CA GLY A 275 -9.97 -15.07 11.83
C GLY A 275 -9.32 -13.70 12.01
N PHE A 276 -9.98 -12.75 12.68
CA PHE A 276 -9.39 -11.46 13.00
C PHE A 276 -8.11 -11.59 13.83
N GLY A 277 -8.11 -12.47 14.85
CA GLY A 277 -6.93 -12.78 15.65
C GLY A 277 -5.77 -13.29 14.80
N LEU A 278 -6.02 -14.21 13.87
CA LEU A 278 -5.02 -14.75 12.94
C LEU A 278 -4.49 -13.69 11.97
N VAL A 279 -5.34 -12.80 11.44
CA VAL A 279 -4.91 -11.69 10.57
C VAL A 279 -3.98 -10.75 11.33
N VAL A 280 -4.37 -10.30 12.52
CA VAL A 280 -3.56 -9.38 13.33
C VAL A 280 -2.25 -10.03 13.79
N LEU A 281 -2.33 -11.26 14.31
CA LEU A 281 -1.16 -12.01 14.76
C LEU A 281 -0.19 -12.29 13.60
N GLY A 282 -0.71 -12.80 12.48
CA GLY A 282 0.09 -13.13 11.30
C GLY A 282 0.79 -11.91 10.71
N GLN A 283 0.07 -10.80 10.55
CA GLN A 283 0.66 -9.54 10.09
C GLN A 283 1.72 -9.02 11.06
N THR A 284 1.44 -9.04 12.37
CA THR A 284 2.37 -8.56 13.40
C THR A 284 3.64 -9.39 13.42
N VAL A 285 3.53 -10.72 13.47
CA VAL A 285 4.70 -11.63 13.47
C VAL A 285 5.54 -11.44 12.21
N ARG A 286 4.89 -11.25 11.06
CA ARG A 286 5.58 -11.01 9.80
C ARG A 286 6.33 -9.67 9.79
N SER A 287 5.68 -8.58 10.18
CA SER A 287 6.32 -7.26 10.24
C SER A 287 7.46 -7.23 11.28
N VAL A 288 7.26 -7.84 12.45
CA VAL A 288 8.31 -7.95 13.49
C VAL A 288 9.50 -8.79 12.99
N ALA A 289 9.26 -9.87 12.24
CA ALA A 289 10.33 -10.64 11.61
C ALA A 289 11.18 -9.78 10.68
N MET A 290 10.54 -8.98 9.81
CA MET A 290 11.23 -8.09 8.89
C MET A 290 12.02 -7.01 9.63
N VAL A 291 11.45 -6.43 10.68
CA VAL A 291 12.12 -5.43 11.53
C VAL A 291 13.36 -6.01 12.21
N GLN A 292 13.23 -7.20 12.82
CA GLN A 292 14.33 -7.82 13.59
C GLN A 292 15.43 -8.40 12.71
N ALA A 293 15.10 -8.89 11.51
CA ALA A 293 16.10 -9.33 10.54
C ALA A 293 16.77 -8.17 9.80
N GLY A 294 16.04 -7.07 9.56
CA GLY A 294 16.56 -5.85 8.95
C GLY A 294 17.31 -6.14 7.63
N PRO A 295 18.60 -5.78 7.52
CA PRO A 295 19.43 -6.06 6.33
C PRO A 295 19.55 -7.55 5.95
N SER A 296 19.34 -8.46 6.90
CA SER A 296 19.38 -9.91 6.64
C SER A 296 18.07 -10.46 6.06
N PHE A 297 17.00 -9.66 6.01
CA PHE A 297 15.73 -10.05 5.39
C PHE A 297 15.72 -9.78 3.89
N ASN A 298 15.24 -10.74 3.09
CA ASN A 298 14.96 -10.53 1.68
C ASN A 298 13.69 -11.28 1.24
N HIS A 299 12.89 -10.68 0.36
CA HIS A 299 11.70 -11.32 -0.23
C HIS A 299 12.03 -12.48 -1.16
N HIS A 300 13.25 -12.53 -1.68
CA HIS A 300 13.77 -13.60 -2.52
C HIS A 300 14.81 -14.41 -1.75
N VAL A 301 14.75 -15.74 -1.89
CA VAL A 301 15.76 -16.63 -1.31
C VAL A 301 17.13 -16.29 -1.92
N GLN A 302 18.09 -15.94 -1.07
CA GLN A 302 19.42 -15.56 -1.50
C GLN A 302 20.28 -16.82 -1.66
N SER A 303 20.93 -16.99 -2.81
CA SER A 303 21.89 -18.08 -3.07
C SER A 303 23.33 -17.71 -2.71
N ARG A 304 23.60 -16.42 -2.45
CA ARG A 304 24.90 -15.91 -2.03
C ARG A 304 24.76 -15.08 -0.75
N ARG A 305 25.70 -15.22 0.17
CA ARG A 305 25.77 -14.38 1.37
C ARG A 305 26.19 -12.96 0.99
N GLY A 306 25.32 -11.98 1.24
CA GLY A 306 25.62 -10.57 1.07
C GLY A 306 26.49 -10.00 2.20
N GLU A 307 27.15 -8.87 1.95
CA GLU A 307 27.84 -8.10 2.97
C GLU A 307 26.83 -7.64 4.03
N GLY A 308 27.02 -8.07 5.29
CA GLY A 308 26.10 -7.77 6.40
C GLY A 308 25.01 -8.80 6.66
N HIS A 309 24.93 -9.90 5.89
CA HIS A 309 24.04 -11.00 6.24
C HIS A 309 24.55 -11.73 7.48
N VAL A 310 23.78 -11.62 8.56
CA VAL A 310 24.04 -12.25 9.87
C VAL A 310 22.92 -13.23 10.21
N LEU A 311 23.26 -14.28 10.97
CA LEU A 311 22.29 -15.24 11.44
C LEU A 311 21.52 -14.67 12.64
N VAL A 312 20.30 -14.21 12.42
CA VAL A 312 19.44 -13.67 13.48
C VAL A 312 18.73 -14.82 14.21
N THR A 313 18.99 -14.93 15.52
CA THR A 313 18.43 -15.99 16.38
C THR A 313 17.73 -15.43 17.64
N SER A 314 17.64 -14.12 17.77
CA SER A 314 17.03 -13.41 18.90
C SER A 314 15.59 -12.98 18.59
N GLY A 315 14.87 -12.49 19.61
CA GLY A 315 13.49 -12.01 19.44
C GLY A 315 12.56 -13.09 18.91
N VAL A 316 11.77 -12.80 17.87
CA VAL A 316 10.85 -13.78 17.27
C VAL A 316 11.60 -14.96 16.63
N TYR A 317 12.85 -14.75 16.20
CA TYR A 317 13.70 -15.82 15.67
C TYR A 317 14.14 -16.82 16.74
N SER A 318 14.13 -16.45 18.03
CA SER A 318 14.39 -17.43 19.11
C SER A 318 13.27 -18.47 19.25
N VAL A 319 12.09 -18.19 18.68
CA VAL A 319 10.86 -18.99 18.81
C VAL A 319 10.50 -19.70 17.50
N LEU A 320 10.80 -19.07 16.35
CA LEU A 320 10.44 -19.50 14.99
C LEU A 320 11.63 -19.29 14.05
N ARG A 321 12.03 -20.30 13.26
CA ARG A 321 13.12 -20.10 12.28
C ARG A 321 12.74 -19.22 11.09
N HIS A 322 11.48 -19.33 10.66
CA HIS A 322 10.93 -18.62 9.49
C HIS A 322 9.68 -17.81 9.86
N PRO A 323 9.78 -16.81 10.75
CA PRO A 323 8.64 -16.09 11.31
C PRO A 323 7.86 -15.29 10.26
N SER A 324 8.51 -14.80 9.20
CA SER A 324 7.82 -14.11 8.09
C SER A 324 6.92 -15.05 7.27
N TYR A 325 7.31 -16.32 7.10
CA TYR A 325 6.52 -17.35 6.42
C TYR A 325 5.39 -17.82 7.31
N PHE A 326 5.66 -18.06 8.59
CA PHE A 326 4.62 -18.32 9.59
C PHE A 326 3.56 -17.20 9.59
N GLY A 327 4.01 -15.95 9.64
CA GLY A 327 3.12 -14.80 9.68
C GLY A 327 2.25 -14.70 8.43
N PHE A 328 2.81 -14.84 7.23
CA PHE A 328 2.01 -14.83 5.99
C PHE A 328 1.05 -16.01 5.89
N PHE A 329 1.49 -17.21 6.27
CA PHE A 329 0.66 -18.42 6.24
C PHE A 329 -0.60 -18.23 7.09
N TRP A 330 -0.45 -17.83 8.35
CA TRP A 330 -1.59 -17.64 9.26
C TRP A 330 -2.40 -16.38 8.96
N TRP A 331 -1.77 -15.29 8.51
CA TRP A 331 -2.48 -14.12 8.03
C TRP A 331 -3.43 -14.47 6.88
N ALA A 332 -2.93 -15.22 5.87
CA ALA A 332 -3.72 -15.60 4.71
C ALA A 332 -4.90 -16.50 5.10
N LEU A 333 -4.70 -17.48 5.99
CA LEU A 333 -5.79 -18.30 6.52
C LEU A 333 -6.79 -17.48 7.34
N GLY A 334 -6.31 -16.55 8.15
CA GLY A 334 -7.15 -15.64 8.92
C GLY A 334 -8.08 -14.82 8.03
N THR A 335 -7.58 -14.31 6.90
CA THR A 335 -8.43 -13.55 5.95
C THR A 335 -9.58 -14.41 5.42
N GLN A 336 -9.32 -15.67 5.05
CA GLN A 336 -10.35 -16.57 4.52
C GLN A 336 -11.37 -16.96 5.60
N MET A 337 -10.91 -17.08 6.84
CA MET A 337 -11.76 -17.33 8.00
C MET A 337 -12.70 -16.15 8.28
N VAL A 338 -12.21 -14.90 8.22
CA VAL A 338 -13.07 -13.71 8.34
C VAL A 338 -14.05 -13.60 7.17
N MET A 339 -13.58 -13.92 5.97
CA MET A 339 -14.40 -13.95 4.74
C MET A 339 -15.51 -15.00 4.77
N GLY A 340 -15.45 -15.98 5.69
CA GLY A 340 -16.39 -17.09 5.74
C GLY A 340 -16.22 -18.08 4.58
N ASN A 341 -15.05 -18.06 3.93
CA ASN A 341 -14.72 -18.93 2.81
C ASN A 341 -14.22 -20.27 3.33
N VAL A 342 -14.85 -21.37 2.90
CA VAL A 342 -14.47 -22.72 3.29
C VAL A 342 -13.52 -23.32 2.25
N VAL A 343 -13.87 -23.19 0.97
CA VAL A 343 -13.09 -23.73 -0.15
C VAL A 343 -11.76 -22.98 -0.29
N SER A 344 -11.78 -21.64 -0.24
CA SER A 344 -10.56 -20.83 -0.28
C SER A 344 -9.71 -21.02 0.96
N PHE A 345 -10.28 -21.22 2.15
CA PHE A 345 -9.50 -21.52 3.34
C PHE A 345 -8.68 -22.80 3.17
N VAL A 346 -9.32 -23.90 2.73
CA VAL A 346 -8.64 -25.17 2.45
C VAL A 346 -7.64 -25.02 1.30
N GLY A 347 -8.03 -24.33 0.22
CA GLY A 347 -7.17 -24.08 -0.93
C GLY A 347 -5.91 -23.29 -0.55
N TYR A 348 -6.06 -22.22 0.22
CA TYR A 348 -4.95 -21.40 0.72
C TYR A 348 -4.06 -22.24 1.64
N ALA A 349 -4.64 -23.03 2.54
CA ALA A 349 -3.88 -23.91 3.44
C ALA A 349 -2.98 -24.87 2.65
N VAL A 350 -3.54 -25.61 1.70
CA VAL A 350 -2.79 -26.60 0.90
C VAL A 350 -1.73 -25.93 0.02
N VAL A 351 -2.09 -24.86 -0.69
CA VAL A 351 -1.17 -24.18 -1.61
C VAL A 351 -0.03 -23.52 -0.85
N LEU A 352 -0.32 -22.76 0.20
CA LEU A 352 0.71 -22.08 1.00
C LEU A 352 1.57 -23.07 1.77
N TRP A 353 0.98 -24.14 2.30
CA TRP A 353 1.74 -25.19 2.98
C TRP A 353 2.76 -25.80 2.02
N ARG A 354 2.33 -26.18 0.81
CA ARG A 354 3.23 -26.77 -0.20
C ARG A 354 4.29 -25.76 -0.68
N PHE A 355 3.91 -24.50 -0.85
CA PHE A 355 4.83 -23.43 -1.23
C PHE A 355 5.92 -23.22 -0.17
N PHE A 356 5.55 -23.00 1.09
CA PHE A 356 6.52 -22.77 2.17
C PHE A 356 7.32 -24.01 2.53
N SER A 357 6.73 -25.21 2.49
CA SER A 357 7.46 -26.47 2.75
C SER A 357 8.62 -26.69 1.77
N ARG A 358 8.45 -26.28 0.51
CA ARG A 358 9.50 -26.36 -0.52
C ARG A 358 10.50 -25.23 -0.37
N ARG A 359 9.99 -24.01 -0.21
CA ARG A 359 10.80 -22.80 -0.09
C ARG A 359 11.73 -22.83 1.13
N ILE A 360 11.20 -23.21 2.30
CA ILE A 360 11.98 -23.37 3.54
C ILE A 360 13.11 -24.37 3.32
N ARG A 361 12.83 -25.58 2.84
CA ARG A 361 13.90 -26.58 2.59
C ARG A 361 15.01 -26.06 1.69
N HIS A 362 14.66 -25.32 0.63
CA HIS A 362 15.63 -24.77 -0.30
C HIS A 362 16.46 -23.65 0.36
N GLU A 363 15.83 -22.74 1.09
CA GLU A 363 16.49 -21.66 1.80
C GLU A 363 17.38 -22.17 2.94
N GLU A 364 16.92 -23.15 3.71
CA GLU A 364 17.71 -23.75 4.79
C GLU A 364 18.99 -24.43 4.25
N ALA A 365 18.96 -25.00 3.04
CA ALA A 365 20.17 -25.53 2.42
C ALA A 365 21.22 -24.43 2.16
N PHE A 366 20.79 -23.25 1.71
CA PHE A 366 21.68 -22.10 1.57
C PHE A 366 22.14 -21.54 2.92
N LEU A 367 21.27 -21.49 3.93
CA LEU A 367 21.63 -21.02 5.26
C LEU A 367 22.67 -21.92 5.94
N VAL A 368 22.57 -23.24 5.75
CA VAL A 368 23.64 -24.19 6.14
C VAL A 368 24.93 -23.87 5.36
N GLY A 369 24.84 -23.59 4.07
CA GLY A 369 26.00 -23.15 3.28
C GLY A 369 26.64 -21.84 3.78
N PHE A 370 25.86 -20.89 4.28
CA PHE A 370 26.34 -19.55 4.69
C PHE A 370 26.91 -19.51 6.11
N PHE A 371 26.35 -20.30 7.03
CA PHE A 371 26.65 -20.24 8.47
C PHE A 371 27.11 -21.58 9.05
N GLY A 372 27.06 -22.66 8.27
CA GLY A 372 27.51 -23.99 8.69
C GLY A 372 26.85 -24.46 9.98
N ARG A 373 27.70 -24.84 10.94
CA ARG A 373 27.31 -25.45 12.21
C ARG A 373 26.41 -24.56 13.06
N GLU A 374 26.60 -23.23 13.01
CA GLU A 374 25.78 -22.29 13.78
C GLU A 374 24.30 -22.39 13.38
N TYR A 375 24.03 -22.51 12.08
CA TYR A 375 22.66 -22.71 11.59
C TYR A 375 22.12 -24.08 11.94
N GLU A 376 22.93 -25.14 11.87
CA GLU A 376 22.51 -26.49 12.24
C GLU A 376 22.13 -26.60 13.72
N GLU A 377 22.91 -25.99 14.60
CA GLU A 377 22.61 -25.93 16.04
C GLU A 377 21.35 -25.11 16.33
N TYR A 378 21.18 -23.98 15.64
CA TYR A 378 19.95 -23.20 15.70
C TYR A 378 18.74 -24.02 15.20
N ARG A 379 18.90 -24.75 14.09
CA ARG A 379 17.88 -25.61 13.48
C ARG A 379 17.40 -26.71 14.42
N LYS A 380 18.31 -27.30 15.21
CA LYS A 380 17.98 -28.33 16.21
C LYS A 380 17.14 -27.80 17.37
N ARG A 381 17.29 -26.51 17.73
CA ARG A 381 16.61 -25.91 18.90
C ARG A 381 15.27 -25.26 18.57
N VAL A 382 15.13 -24.69 17.39
CA VAL A 382 13.97 -23.83 17.03
C VAL A 382 13.23 -24.44 15.85
N GLY A 383 11.90 -24.57 15.91
CA GLY A 383 11.07 -25.08 14.80
C GLY A 383 10.51 -24.00 13.87
N THR A 384 9.74 -24.39 12.84
CA THR A 384 9.05 -23.41 11.96
C THR A 384 7.63 -23.07 12.43
N LYS A 385 7.00 -23.97 13.20
CA LYS A 385 5.59 -23.93 13.65
C LYS A 385 4.55 -23.74 12.53
N ILE A 386 4.91 -24.05 11.29
CA ILE A 386 3.93 -24.34 10.23
C ILE A 386 3.64 -25.85 10.35
N PRO A 387 2.37 -26.29 10.38
CA PRO A 387 2.03 -27.71 10.56
C PRO A 387 2.79 -28.59 9.57
N PHE A 388 3.42 -29.67 10.04
CA PHE A 388 4.14 -30.64 9.19
C PHE A 388 5.32 -30.06 8.38
N VAL A 389 5.89 -28.93 8.79
CA VAL A 389 7.11 -28.36 8.20
C VAL A 389 8.20 -28.26 9.27
N ASN A 390 9.24 -29.09 9.16
CA ASN A 390 10.34 -29.14 10.13
C ASN A 390 11.71 -28.89 9.53
#